data_AF-A0A928CTE5-F1
#
_entry.id   AF-A0A928CTE5-F1
#
_cell.length_a   1.000
_cell.length_b   1.000
_cell.length_c   1.000
_cell.angle_alpha   90.00
_cell.angle_beta   90.00
_cell.angle_gamma   90.00
#
_symmetry.space_group_name_H-M   'P 1'
#
loop_
_entity.id
_entity.type
_entity.pdbx_description
1 polymer ?
#
loop_
_entity_poly.entity_id
_entity_poly.type
_entity_poly.pdbx_seq_one_letter_code
_entity_poly.pdbx_strand_id
1 'polypeptide(L)'
;MGKRKMDSDLHRIKLEAGTVYQTSKNGTYYYRYQVQKARKCISLGTSNQEEAIRKAKDLLPTVKANNLEVIATHVKVARKFAAKTRSVPLSRIWEIYTEHPARAMPATVHEQLAYQSTLAEFLRFLGDKVLLFSQITDTHAMQFSDYLRTTQISVETHNRKIKRLRKIFATLQVNPRFSASCFSCSVSSCQRSQIRCACSSSSSSISIRAIAGQSDFSASLHFTSRYAI
;
A
#
# COMPACT_ATOMS: atom_id res chain seq x y z
N MET A 1 24.64 -45.70 -15.55
CA MET A 1 23.32 -46.01 -14.95
C MET A 1 22.41 -46.61 -16.03
N GLY A 2 22.08 -47.89 -15.92
CA GLY A 2 21.36 -48.64 -16.94
C GLY A 2 19.91 -48.19 -17.08
N LYS A 3 19.47 -47.95 -18.32
CA LYS A 3 18.04 -47.80 -18.64
C LYS A 3 17.40 -49.17 -18.51
N ARG A 4 16.74 -49.46 -17.38
CA ARG A 4 15.80 -50.59 -17.31
C ARG A 4 14.70 -50.31 -18.34
N LYS A 5 14.57 -51.17 -19.35
CA LYS A 5 13.39 -51.17 -20.24
C LYS A 5 12.18 -51.33 -19.32
N MET A 6 11.29 -50.34 -19.31
CA MET A 6 10.01 -50.45 -18.62
C MET A 6 9.14 -51.48 -19.35
N ASP A 7 8.40 -52.29 -18.59
CA ASP A 7 7.36 -53.17 -19.12
C ASP A 7 6.38 -52.36 -19.99
N SER A 8 5.96 -52.94 -21.12
CA SER A 8 5.05 -52.32 -22.10
C SER A 8 3.67 -51.96 -21.53
N ASP A 9 3.30 -52.52 -20.37
CA ASP A 9 1.95 -52.44 -19.80
C ASP A 9 1.78 -51.32 -18.74
N LEU A 10 2.78 -50.44 -18.58
CA LEU A 10 2.70 -49.34 -17.61
C LEU A 10 2.00 -48.11 -18.20
N HIS A 11 0.97 -47.62 -17.51
CA HIS A 11 0.16 -46.48 -17.94
C HIS A 11 0.98 -45.17 -17.91
N ARG A 12 1.02 -44.48 -19.07
CA ARG A 12 1.65 -43.17 -19.22
C ARG A 12 0.74 -42.21 -19.97
N ILE A 13 0.26 -41.18 -19.27
CA ILE A 13 -0.67 -40.20 -19.79
C ILE A 13 0.03 -38.84 -19.86
N LYS A 14 0.12 -38.27 -21.07
CA LYS A 14 0.66 -36.92 -21.28
C LYS A 14 -0.44 -35.90 -21.02
N LEU A 15 -0.15 -34.91 -20.19
CA LEU A 15 -0.98 -33.75 -19.94
C LEU A 15 -0.28 -32.50 -20.50
N GLU A 16 -1.01 -31.38 -20.54
CA GLU A 16 -0.54 -30.11 -21.11
C GLU A 16 0.77 -29.61 -20.49
N ALA A 17 0.95 -29.71 -19.16
CA ALA A 17 2.13 -29.21 -18.44
C ALA A 17 3.02 -30.31 -17.84
N GLY A 18 2.72 -31.60 -18.11
CA GLY A 18 3.40 -32.70 -17.43
C GLY A 18 3.00 -34.09 -17.91
N THR A 19 3.46 -35.11 -17.21
CA THR A 19 3.15 -36.52 -17.52
C THR A 19 2.78 -37.25 -16.24
N VAL A 20 1.63 -37.92 -16.24
CA VAL A 20 1.24 -38.89 -15.21
C VAL A 20 1.77 -40.25 -15.65
N TYR A 21 2.49 -40.94 -14.76
CA TYR A 21 3.04 -42.26 -15.04
C TYR A 21 2.96 -43.18 -13.82
N GLN A 22 2.95 -44.47 -14.09
CA GLN A 22 2.99 -45.53 -13.10
C GLN A 22 4.36 -46.23 -13.12
N THR A 23 4.89 -46.62 -11.96
CA THR A 23 6.22 -47.27 -11.87
C THR A 23 6.13 -48.80 -11.85
N SER A 24 5.06 -49.36 -11.29
CA SER A 24 4.80 -50.80 -11.19
C SER A 24 3.34 -51.11 -11.54
N LYS A 25 3.05 -52.33 -12.01
CA LYS A 25 1.67 -52.78 -12.26
C LYS A 25 0.88 -52.69 -10.93
N ASN A 26 -0.30 -52.06 -10.96
CA ASN A 26 -1.13 -51.72 -9.79
C ASN A 26 -0.49 -50.78 -8.74
N GLY A 27 0.64 -50.13 -9.05
CA GLY A 27 1.28 -49.16 -8.18
C GLY A 27 0.62 -47.78 -8.19
N THR A 28 1.10 -46.89 -7.31
CA THR A 28 0.66 -45.50 -7.22
C THR A 28 1.04 -44.69 -8.47
N TYR A 29 0.16 -43.79 -8.90
CA TYR A 29 0.46 -42.81 -9.96
C TYR A 29 1.32 -41.65 -9.47
N TYR A 30 2.24 -41.22 -10.32
CA TYR A 30 3.12 -40.07 -10.11
C TYR A 30 2.89 -39.02 -11.19
N TYR A 31 2.85 -37.75 -10.80
CA TYR A 31 2.81 -36.63 -11.72
C TYR A 31 4.17 -35.95 -11.81
N ARG A 32 4.72 -35.89 -13.02
CA ARG A 32 5.99 -35.22 -13.31
C ARG A 32 5.77 -33.99 -14.17
N TYR A 33 6.27 -32.86 -13.69
CA TYR A 33 6.20 -31.58 -14.39
C TYR A 33 7.50 -30.80 -14.20
N GLN A 34 7.64 -29.71 -14.94
CA GLN A 34 8.81 -28.83 -14.87
C GLN A 34 8.41 -27.48 -14.28
N VAL A 35 9.22 -26.98 -13.36
CA VAL A 35 9.11 -25.61 -12.83
C VAL A 35 10.51 -25.01 -12.88
N GLN A 36 10.67 -23.86 -13.53
CA GLN A 36 11.96 -23.16 -13.61
C GLN A 36 13.12 -24.06 -14.09
N LYS A 37 12.88 -24.91 -15.10
CA LYS A 37 13.82 -25.91 -15.65
C LYS A 37 14.22 -27.05 -14.69
N ALA A 38 13.73 -27.05 -13.45
CA ALA A 38 13.87 -28.17 -12.52
C ALA A 38 12.71 -29.17 -12.69
N ARG A 39 13.03 -30.47 -12.68
CA ARG A 39 12.03 -31.54 -12.72
C ARG A 39 11.50 -31.79 -11.31
N LYS A 40 10.19 -31.78 -11.15
CA LYS A 40 9.51 -32.16 -9.91
C LYS A 40 8.60 -33.35 -10.18
N CYS A 41 8.58 -34.27 -9.23
CA CYS A 41 7.67 -35.41 -9.23
C CYS A 41 6.87 -35.36 -7.93
N ILE A 42 5.55 -35.50 -8.05
CA ILE A 42 4.62 -35.59 -6.92
C ILE A 42 3.94 -36.94 -6.99
N SER A 43 3.89 -37.66 -5.87
CA SER A 43 3.07 -38.86 -5.72
C SER A 43 1.61 -38.46 -5.59
N LEU A 44 0.72 -39.01 -6.43
CA LEU A 44 -0.72 -38.70 -6.39
C LEU A 44 -1.47 -39.55 -5.34
N GLY A 45 -0.79 -40.52 -4.73
CA GLY A 45 -1.32 -41.34 -3.63
C GLY A 45 -2.46 -42.28 -4.02
N THR A 46 -2.70 -42.46 -5.33
CA THR A 46 -3.85 -43.20 -5.85
C THR A 46 -3.41 -44.25 -6.88
N SER A 47 -4.08 -45.40 -6.89
CA SER A 47 -3.96 -46.49 -7.87
C SER A 47 -5.01 -46.43 -9.00
N ASN A 48 -6.06 -45.63 -8.82
CA ASN A 48 -7.10 -45.36 -9.83
C ASN A 48 -6.64 -44.30 -10.86
N GLN A 49 -6.82 -44.62 -12.15
CA GLN A 49 -6.36 -43.76 -13.25
C GLN A 49 -7.13 -42.42 -13.31
N GLU A 50 -8.45 -42.45 -13.21
CA GLU A 50 -9.30 -41.25 -13.36
C GLU A 50 -9.06 -40.23 -12.25
N GLU A 51 -8.96 -40.71 -11.02
CA GLU A 51 -8.69 -39.87 -9.86
C GLU A 51 -7.27 -39.27 -9.92
N ALA A 52 -6.29 -40.02 -10.44
CA ALA A 52 -4.95 -39.50 -10.70
C ALA A 52 -4.95 -38.37 -11.74
N ILE A 53 -5.75 -38.49 -12.80
CA ILE A 53 -5.92 -37.41 -13.79
C ILE A 53 -6.56 -36.18 -13.14
N ARG A 54 -7.58 -36.35 -12.30
CA ARG A 54 -8.23 -35.24 -11.58
C ARG A 54 -7.24 -34.49 -10.70
N LYS A 55 -6.50 -35.21 -9.82
CA LYS A 55 -5.47 -34.60 -8.96
C LYS A 55 -4.37 -33.92 -9.76
N ALA A 56 -3.98 -34.48 -10.91
CA ALA A 56 -3.00 -33.84 -11.78
C ALA A 56 -3.55 -32.57 -12.45
N LYS A 57 -4.84 -32.54 -12.83
CA LYS A 57 -5.52 -31.36 -13.35
C LYS A 57 -5.60 -30.23 -12.31
N ASP A 58 -5.85 -30.57 -11.05
CA ASP A 58 -5.91 -29.59 -9.95
C ASP A 58 -4.55 -28.90 -9.72
N LEU A 59 -3.44 -29.55 -10.06
CA LEU A 59 -2.09 -28.99 -9.99
C LEU A 59 -1.72 -28.13 -11.21
N LEU A 60 -2.46 -28.19 -12.32
CA LEU A 60 -2.16 -27.45 -13.55
C LEU A 60 -2.16 -25.93 -13.37
N PRO A 61 -3.12 -25.29 -12.65
CA PRO A 61 -3.12 -23.85 -12.44
C PRO A 61 -1.83 -23.38 -11.76
N THR A 62 -1.35 -24.11 -10.76
CA THR A 62 -0.10 -23.81 -10.05
C THR A 62 1.11 -23.93 -10.97
N VAL A 63 1.17 -24.95 -11.83
CA VAL A 63 2.28 -25.12 -12.78
C VAL A 63 2.25 -24.03 -13.86
N LYS A 64 1.06 -23.72 -14.41
CA LYS A 64 0.89 -22.67 -15.44
C LYS A 64 1.16 -21.26 -14.90
N ALA A 65 0.72 -20.95 -13.69
CA ALA A 65 0.95 -19.64 -13.06
C ALA A 65 2.44 -19.35 -12.83
N ASN A 66 3.26 -20.40 -12.69
CA ASN A 66 4.71 -20.27 -12.51
C ASN A 66 5.51 -20.15 -13.82
N ASN A 67 4.84 -20.18 -14.98
CA ASN A 67 5.50 -19.94 -16.27
C ASN A 67 5.85 -18.46 -16.40
N LEU A 68 7.10 -18.17 -16.79
CA LEU A 68 7.62 -16.81 -16.88
C LEU A 68 6.77 -15.90 -17.79
N GLU A 69 6.24 -16.44 -18.89
CA GLU A 69 5.37 -15.71 -19.82
C GLU A 69 4.03 -15.33 -19.19
N VAL A 70 3.45 -16.26 -18.42
CA VAL A 70 2.20 -16.04 -17.68
C VAL A 70 2.43 -14.97 -16.63
N ILE A 71 3.49 -15.08 -15.83
CA ILE A 71 3.87 -14.06 -14.85
C ILE A 71 4.11 -12.70 -15.53
N ALA A 72 4.88 -12.66 -16.60
CA ALA A 72 5.19 -11.42 -17.32
C ALA A 72 3.91 -10.76 -17.88
N THR A 73 2.95 -11.55 -18.36
CA THR A 73 1.66 -11.05 -18.84
C THR A 73 0.85 -10.46 -17.69
N HIS A 74 0.73 -11.18 -16.57
CA HIS A 74 0.03 -10.69 -15.38
C HIS A 74 0.69 -9.42 -14.81
N VAL A 75 2.03 -9.36 -14.78
CA VAL A 75 2.78 -8.18 -14.35
C VAL A 75 2.57 -7.00 -15.31
N LYS A 76 2.56 -7.21 -16.63
CA LYS A 76 2.27 -6.16 -17.62
C LYS A 76 0.86 -5.61 -17.43
N VAL A 77 -0.12 -6.49 -17.25
CA VAL A 77 -1.51 -6.11 -16.99
C VAL A 77 -1.61 -5.32 -15.67
N ALA A 78 -1.00 -5.80 -14.59
CA ALA A 78 -0.96 -5.10 -13.30
C ALA A 78 -0.26 -3.73 -13.39
N ARG A 79 0.84 -3.62 -14.14
CA ARG A 79 1.54 -2.35 -14.39
C ARG A 79 0.67 -1.36 -15.16
N LYS A 80 -0.10 -1.83 -16.16
CA LYS A 80 -1.04 -0.98 -16.91
C LYS A 80 -2.16 -0.47 -16.00
N PHE A 81 -2.70 -1.31 -15.12
CA PHE A 81 -3.68 -0.88 -14.12
C PHE A 81 -3.08 0.15 -13.16
N ALA A 82 -1.90 -0.12 -12.60
CA ALA A 82 -1.21 0.82 -11.72
C ALA A 82 -0.88 2.16 -12.40
N ALA A 83 -0.48 2.14 -13.68
CA ALA A 83 -0.23 3.36 -14.46
C ALA A 83 -1.51 4.17 -14.70
N LYS A 84 -2.63 3.51 -15.04
CA LYS A 84 -3.94 4.15 -15.19
C LYS A 84 -4.39 4.80 -13.88
N THR A 85 -4.21 4.13 -12.75
CA THR A 85 -4.54 4.68 -11.42
C THR A 85 -3.68 5.89 -11.04
N ARG A 86 -2.46 6.02 -11.58
CA ARG A 86 -1.58 7.18 -11.31
C ARG A 86 -1.95 8.45 -12.08
N SER A 87 -2.80 8.35 -13.10
CA SER A 87 -3.18 9.48 -13.97
C SER A 87 -4.60 9.97 -13.71
N VAL A 88 -5.03 9.97 -12.44
CA VAL A 88 -6.36 10.48 -12.06
C VAL A 88 -6.32 12.01 -11.98
N PRO A 89 -7.18 12.74 -12.71
CA PRO A 89 -7.30 14.19 -12.60
C PRO A 89 -7.95 14.59 -11.26
N LEU A 90 -7.56 15.74 -10.71
CA LEU A 90 -8.07 16.20 -9.41
C LEU A 90 -9.59 16.37 -9.37
N SER A 91 -10.20 16.73 -10.51
CA SER A 91 -11.65 16.91 -10.65
C SER A 91 -12.46 15.64 -10.37
N ARG A 92 -11.92 14.46 -10.71
CA ARG A 92 -12.60 13.15 -10.54
C ARG A 92 -12.37 12.53 -9.15
N ILE A 93 -11.50 13.11 -8.32
CA ILE A 93 -11.12 12.50 -7.03
C ILE A 93 -12.32 12.21 -6.15
N TRP A 94 -13.24 13.17 -6.03
CA TRP A 94 -14.41 13.02 -5.18
C TRP A 94 -15.28 11.83 -5.62
N GLU A 95 -15.51 11.70 -6.93
CA GLU A 95 -16.34 10.64 -7.49
C GLU A 95 -15.71 9.26 -7.25
N ILE A 96 -14.40 9.14 -7.45
CA ILE A 96 -13.64 7.92 -7.15
C ILE A 96 -13.71 7.58 -5.66
N TYR A 97 -13.57 8.59 -4.79
CA TYR A 97 -13.70 8.40 -3.34
C TYR A 97 -15.11 7.92 -2.96
N THR A 98 -16.16 8.46 -3.59
CA THR A 98 -17.54 8.06 -3.31
C THR A 98 -17.87 6.65 -3.79
N GLU A 99 -17.25 6.18 -4.86
CA GLU A 99 -17.41 4.81 -5.36
C GLU A 99 -16.59 3.78 -4.56
N HIS A 100 -15.63 4.22 -3.74
CA HIS A 100 -14.72 3.32 -3.04
C HIS A 100 -15.42 2.53 -1.92
N PRO A 101 -15.31 1.18 -1.88
CA PRO A 101 -16.02 0.35 -0.90
C PRO A 101 -15.55 0.58 0.54
N ALA A 102 -14.26 0.93 0.71
CA ALA A 102 -13.68 1.23 2.03
C ALA A 102 -13.78 2.72 2.43
N ARG A 103 -14.64 3.52 1.78
CA ARG A 103 -14.80 4.95 2.10
C ARG A 103 -15.29 5.14 3.53
N ALA A 104 -14.97 6.29 4.13
CA ALA A 104 -15.56 6.64 5.42
C ALA A 104 -17.07 6.91 5.22
N MET A 105 -17.91 6.18 5.95
CA MET A 105 -19.36 6.34 5.96
C MET A 105 -19.77 7.12 7.21
N PRO A 106 -19.89 8.45 7.14
CA PRO A 106 -20.42 9.22 8.26
C PRO A 106 -21.90 8.91 8.50
N ALA A 107 -22.32 9.02 9.76
CA ALA A 107 -23.72 8.78 10.14
C ALA A 107 -24.68 9.88 9.67
N THR A 108 -24.18 11.08 9.35
CA THR A 108 -25.01 12.23 8.98
C THR A 108 -24.63 12.79 7.61
N VAL A 109 -25.63 13.29 6.88
CA VAL A 109 -25.47 13.98 5.58
C VAL A 109 -24.59 15.21 5.73
N HIS A 110 -24.72 15.95 6.84
CA HIS A 110 -23.89 17.12 7.12
C HIS A 110 -22.40 16.78 7.16
N GLU A 111 -22.04 15.67 7.82
CA GLU A 111 -20.66 15.23 7.88
C GLU A 111 -20.17 14.78 6.49
N GLN A 112 -21.01 14.16 5.65
CA GLN A 112 -20.66 13.84 4.25
C GLN A 112 -20.36 15.10 3.43
N LEU A 113 -21.22 16.12 3.50
CA LEU A 113 -20.99 17.41 2.85
C LEU A 113 -19.71 18.07 3.35
N ALA A 114 -19.37 17.88 4.63
CA ALA A 114 -18.15 18.41 5.20
C ALA A 114 -16.87 17.73 4.65
N TYR A 115 -16.91 16.46 4.27
CA TYR A 115 -15.80 15.81 3.55
C TYR A 115 -15.64 16.41 2.15
N GLN A 116 -16.75 16.57 1.43
CA GLN A 116 -16.75 17.14 0.08
C GLN A 116 -16.21 18.58 0.08
N SER A 117 -16.71 19.42 0.97
CA SER A 117 -16.30 20.83 1.05
C SER A 117 -14.84 20.98 1.47
N THR A 118 -14.37 20.17 2.42
CA THR A 118 -12.96 20.17 2.84
C THR A 118 -12.04 19.77 1.70
N LEU A 119 -12.42 18.74 0.91
CA LEU A 119 -11.65 18.33 -0.25
C LEU A 119 -11.65 19.43 -1.32
N ALA A 120 -12.80 20.00 -1.65
CA ALA A 120 -12.91 21.07 -2.64
C ALA A 120 -12.07 22.30 -2.26
N GLU A 121 -12.06 22.68 -0.98
CA GLU A 121 -11.22 23.76 -0.47
C GLU A 121 -9.72 23.45 -0.63
N PHE A 122 -9.30 22.22 -0.34
CA PHE A 122 -7.91 21.78 -0.54
C PHE A 122 -7.52 21.83 -2.02
N LEU A 123 -8.36 21.31 -2.92
CA LEU A 123 -8.09 21.32 -4.36
C LEU A 123 -8.01 22.76 -4.90
N ARG A 124 -8.89 23.65 -4.43
CA ARG A 124 -8.83 25.07 -4.77
C ARG A 124 -7.55 25.75 -4.27
N PHE A 125 -7.05 25.36 -3.10
CA PHE A 125 -5.79 25.88 -2.55
C PHE A 125 -4.57 25.49 -3.40
N LEU A 126 -4.55 24.29 -3.98
CA LEU A 126 -3.47 23.86 -4.88
C LEU A 126 -3.43 24.69 -6.17
N GLY A 127 -4.60 25.16 -6.62
CA GLY A 127 -4.77 25.91 -7.86
C GLY A 127 -4.35 25.11 -9.11
N ASP A 128 -4.12 25.82 -10.21
CA ASP A 128 -3.87 25.20 -11.52
C ASP A 128 -2.48 24.57 -11.68
N LYS A 129 -1.61 24.70 -10.66
CA LYS A 129 -0.26 24.14 -10.66
C LYS A 129 -0.25 22.62 -10.49
N VAL A 130 -1.31 22.07 -9.92
CA VAL A 130 -1.45 20.64 -9.63
C VAL A 130 -2.75 20.16 -10.28
N LEU A 131 -2.66 19.34 -11.31
CA LEU A 131 -3.83 18.86 -12.07
C LEU A 131 -4.08 17.37 -11.88
N LEU A 132 -3.06 16.63 -11.46
CA LEU A 132 -3.10 15.17 -11.29
C LEU A 132 -2.91 14.77 -9.84
N PHE A 133 -3.60 13.72 -9.43
CA PHE A 133 -3.48 13.15 -8.08
C PHE A 133 -2.04 12.71 -7.75
N SER A 134 -1.28 12.25 -8.76
CA SER A 134 0.11 11.84 -8.60
C SER A 134 1.09 12.98 -8.30
N GLN A 135 0.70 14.23 -8.56
CA GLN A 135 1.49 15.41 -8.26
C GLN A 135 1.28 15.90 -6.82
N ILE A 136 0.26 15.41 -6.13
CA ILE A 136 0.05 15.72 -4.71
C ILE A 136 1.14 15.04 -3.88
N THR A 137 1.76 15.84 -3.03
CA THR A 137 2.85 15.43 -2.14
C THR A 137 2.57 15.93 -0.73
N ASP A 138 3.32 15.42 0.25
CA ASP A 138 3.16 15.80 1.66
C ASP A 138 3.43 17.30 1.91
N THR A 139 4.28 17.92 1.08
CA THR A 139 4.55 19.37 1.15
C THR A 139 3.30 20.20 0.92
N HIS A 140 2.44 19.79 -0.02
CA HIS A 140 1.17 20.46 -0.27
C HIS A 140 0.22 20.36 0.93
N ALA A 141 0.23 19.22 1.64
CA ALA A 141 -0.58 19.03 2.84
C ALA A 141 -0.09 19.90 4.01
N MET A 142 1.23 20.03 4.19
CA MET A 142 1.82 20.94 5.19
C MET A 142 1.48 22.40 4.87
N GLN A 143 1.68 22.82 3.63
CA GLN A 143 1.33 24.17 3.16
C GLN A 143 -0.16 24.49 3.37
N PHE A 144 -1.04 23.53 3.12
CA PHE A 144 -2.47 23.72 3.38
C PHE A 144 -2.78 23.82 4.88
N SER A 145 -2.10 23.04 5.73
CA SER A 145 -2.25 23.16 7.18
C SER A 145 -1.80 24.54 7.67
N ASP A 146 -0.70 25.06 7.15
CA ASP A 146 -0.21 26.40 7.48
C ASP A 146 -1.16 27.48 6.97
N TYR A 147 -1.72 27.33 5.76
CA TYR A 147 -2.77 28.20 5.24
C TYR A 147 -3.99 28.23 6.17
N LEU A 148 -4.46 27.08 6.65
CA LEU A 148 -5.59 27.02 7.56
C LEU A 148 -5.30 27.69 8.92
N ARG A 149 -4.04 27.77 9.36
CA ARG A 149 -3.67 28.55 10.56
C ARG A 149 -3.84 30.05 10.36
N THR A 150 -3.74 30.53 9.12
CA THR A 150 -3.98 31.94 8.80
C THR A 150 -5.47 32.28 8.69
N THR A 151 -6.31 31.27 8.43
CA THR A 151 -7.76 31.44 8.46
C THR A 151 -8.26 31.53 9.90
N GLN A 152 -9.13 32.49 10.20
CA GLN A 152 -9.73 32.71 11.53
C GLN A 152 -10.72 31.58 11.88
N ILE A 153 -10.22 30.35 12.07
CA ILE A 153 -11.00 29.16 12.41
C ILE A 153 -10.53 28.56 13.73
N SER A 154 -11.42 27.85 14.42
CA SER A 154 -11.05 27.16 15.65
C SER A 154 -10.05 26.04 15.39
N VAL A 155 -9.19 25.78 16.38
CA VAL A 155 -8.21 24.67 16.37
C VAL A 155 -8.89 23.32 16.14
N GLU A 156 -10.09 23.13 16.69
CA GLU A 156 -10.86 21.91 16.48
C GLU A 156 -11.29 21.76 15.01
N THR A 157 -11.78 22.84 14.39
CA THR A 157 -12.20 22.84 12.98
C THR A 157 -11.02 22.54 12.07
N HIS A 158 -9.87 23.17 12.32
CA HIS A 158 -8.60 22.88 11.64
C HIS A 158 -8.30 21.37 11.71
N ASN A 159 -8.30 20.79 12.91
CA ASN A 159 -7.98 19.38 13.11
C ASN A 159 -8.98 18.43 12.44
N ARG A 160 -10.27 18.80 12.43
CA ARG A 160 -11.31 18.03 11.73
C ARG A 160 -11.05 18.03 10.21
N LYS A 161 -10.74 19.18 9.61
CA LYS A 161 -10.41 19.27 8.17
C LYS A 161 -9.22 18.37 7.81
N ILE A 162 -8.14 18.47 8.58
CA ILE A 162 -6.94 17.64 8.39
C ILE A 162 -7.25 16.13 8.52
N LYS A 163 -8.04 15.74 9.53
CA LYS A 163 -8.48 14.33 9.70
C LYS A 163 -9.31 13.82 8.52
N ARG A 164 -10.20 14.64 7.97
CA ARG A 164 -11.03 14.29 6.80
C ARG A 164 -10.16 14.06 5.57
N LEU A 165 -9.26 14.98 5.27
CA LEU A 165 -8.30 14.82 4.17
C LEU A 165 -7.48 13.54 4.33
N ARG A 166 -6.95 13.28 5.53
CA ARG A 166 -6.21 12.03 5.80
C ARG A 166 -7.03 10.79 5.46
N LYS A 167 -8.30 10.73 5.87
CA LYS A 167 -9.19 9.60 5.57
C LYS A 167 -9.45 9.45 4.07
N ILE A 168 -9.74 10.55 3.38
CA ILE A 168 -9.96 10.55 1.92
C ILE A 168 -8.70 10.01 1.23
N PHE A 169 -7.54 10.61 1.48
CA PHE A 169 -6.30 10.17 0.85
C PHE A 169 -5.91 8.74 1.24
N ALA A 170 -6.13 8.30 2.48
CA ALA A 170 -5.87 6.91 2.90
C ALA A 170 -6.72 5.90 2.13
N THR A 171 -7.98 6.21 1.84
CA THR A 171 -8.82 5.32 1.01
C THR A 171 -8.41 5.33 -0.46
N LEU A 172 -7.84 6.43 -0.93
CA LEU A 172 -7.34 6.60 -2.30
C LEU A 172 -5.88 6.11 -2.46
N GLN A 173 -5.22 5.66 -1.38
CA GLN A 173 -3.82 5.25 -1.39
C GLN A 173 -3.63 3.94 -2.19
N VAL A 174 -3.55 4.13 -3.51
CA VAL A 174 -2.74 3.34 -4.46
C VAL A 174 -1.36 3.99 -4.65
N ASN A 175 -1.04 5.03 -3.87
CA ASN A 175 0.20 5.80 -3.98
C ASN A 175 1.03 5.71 -2.68
N PRO A 176 2.09 4.89 -2.63
CA PRO A 176 2.88 4.62 -1.41
C PRO A 176 3.74 5.79 -0.93
N ARG A 177 3.63 6.98 -1.54
CA ARG A 177 4.36 8.20 -1.13
C ARG A 177 3.62 9.07 -0.12
N PHE A 178 2.30 8.88 0.04
CA PHE A 178 1.49 9.67 0.99
C PHE A 178 1.40 8.89 2.30
N SER A 179 2.47 8.88 3.10
CA SER A 179 2.54 8.09 4.33
C SER A 179 1.62 8.68 5.41
N ALA A 180 0.94 7.80 6.17
CA ALA A 180 0.05 8.17 7.28
C ALA A 180 0.70 9.02 8.38
N SER A 181 2.03 9.14 8.39
CA SER A 181 2.81 9.98 9.31
C SER A 181 2.69 11.49 9.05
N CYS A 182 2.25 11.93 7.87
CA CYS A 182 2.32 13.35 7.48
C CYS A 182 1.32 14.28 8.19
N PHE A 183 0.42 13.72 9.00
CA PHE A 183 -0.49 14.50 9.82
C PHE A 183 -0.47 14.07 11.29
N SER A 184 0.56 13.37 11.76
CA SER A 184 0.66 12.94 13.16
C SER A 184 1.05 14.06 14.12
N CYS A 185 1.11 15.32 13.68
CA CYS A 185 1.29 16.46 14.56
C CYS A 185 0.00 16.71 15.36
N SER A 186 -0.17 15.94 16.44
CA SER A 186 -1.11 16.27 17.50
C SER A 186 -0.64 17.54 18.19
N VAL A 187 -1.53 18.54 18.24
CA VAL A 187 -1.30 19.86 18.86
C VAL A 187 -0.83 19.75 20.33
N SER A 188 -1.05 18.61 20.99
CA SER A 188 -0.61 18.33 22.36
C SER A 188 0.90 18.14 22.55
N SER A 189 1.70 18.01 21.49
CA SER A 189 3.16 17.85 21.60
C SER A 189 3.95 19.13 21.26
N CYS A 190 3.29 20.19 20.81
CA CYS A 190 3.95 21.42 20.35
C CYS A 190 3.90 22.57 21.39
N GLN A 191 3.94 22.25 22.68
CA GLN A 191 4.20 23.23 23.75
C GLN A 191 5.38 22.86 24.64
N ARG A 192 6.07 21.74 24.41
CA ARG A 192 7.15 21.33 25.33
C ARG A 192 8.22 20.43 24.72
N SER A 193 8.88 20.89 23.65
CA SER A 193 10.19 20.34 23.26
C SER A 193 10.77 21.11 22.07
N GLN A 194 11.57 22.15 22.35
CA GLN A 194 12.69 22.53 21.49
C GLN A 194 13.84 21.50 21.63
N ILE A 195 13.53 20.21 21.50
CA ILE A 195 14.53 19.14 21.56
C ILE A 195 14.49 18.40 20.24
N ARG A 196 15.45 18.79 19.39
CA ARG A 196 16.14 17.99 18.36
C ARG A 196 15.46 16.67 17.98
N CYS A 197 14.76 16.67 16.85
CA CYS A 197 14.64 15.46 16.03
C CYS A 197 15.77 15.48 14.99
N ALA A 198 16.85 14.77 15.30
CA ALA A 198 17.90 14.44 14.34
C ALA A 198 17.36 13.38 13.37
N CYS A 199 16.99 13.78 12.16
CA CYS A 199 16.92 12.84 11.04
C CYS A 199 18.33 12.67 10.49
N SER A 200 18.94 11.54 10.86
CA SER A 200 20.16 10.98 10.27
C SER A 200 20.05 10.97 8.74
N SER A 201 20.75 11.90 8.10
CA SER A 201 21.12 11.81 6.69
C SER A 201 22.64 11.83 6.62
N SER A 202 23.18 10.67 6.30
CA SER A 202 24.57 10.46 5.91
C SER A 202 24.95 11.37 4.74
N SER A 203 26.18 11.87 4.82
CA SER A 203 26.99 12.48 3.76
C SER A 203 26.60 13.90 3.34
N SER A 204 27.28 14.88 3.93
CA SER A 204 28.27 15.72 3.23
C SER A 204 28.92 16.69 4.23
N SER A 205 30.25 16.62 4.27
CA SER A 205 31.17 17.50 5.01
C SER A 205 30.89 18.98 4.79
N ILE A 206 30.69 19.74 5.87
CA ILE A 206 31.16 21.13 6.03
C ILE A 206 31.38 21.37 7.54
N SER A 207 32.62 21.70 7.88
CA SER A 207 33.09 22.07 9.21
C SER A 207 32.87 23.57 9.41
N ILE A 208 32.08 23.99 10.40
CA ILE A 208 32.16 25.36 10.96
C ILE A 208 31.96 25.33 12.49
N ARG A 209 32.86 26.08 13.13
CA ARG A 209 33.20 26.21 14.55
C ARG A 209 32.03 26.51 15.50
N ALA A 210 32.17 25.95 16.71
CA ALA A 210 31.41 26.31 17.90
C ALA A 210 31.83 27.68 18.45
N ILE A 211 30.86 28.47 18.92
CA ILE A 211 31.07 29.59 19.84
C ILE A 211 30.14 29.36 21.04
N ALA A 212 30.77 29.32 22.22
CA ALA A 212 30.13 29.21 23.53
C ALA A 212 29.52 30.55 23.97
N GLY A 213 28.50 30.50 24.82
CA GLY A 213 27.95 31.69 25.49
C GLY A 213 26.86 31.32 26.49
N GLN A 214 27.24 31.21 27.75
CA GLN A 214 26.37 31.13 28.94
C GLN A 214 25.61 32.45 29.16
N SER A 215 24.41 32.39 29.76
CA SER A 215 24.09 33.03 31.07
C SER A 215 22.58 33.28 31.22
N ASP A 216 22.03 32.70 32.30
CA ASP A 216 21.11 33.30 33.28
C ASP A 216 19.95 34.19 32.82
N PHE A 217 18.72 33.73 33.08
CA PHE A 217 17.66 34.60 33.60
C PHE A 217 16.69 33.82 34.49
N SER A 218 16.70 34.15 35.78
CA SER A 218 15.71 33.80 36.78
C SER A 218 14.54 34.79 36.68
N ALA A 219 13.30 34.30 36.70
CA ALA A 219 12.17 35.01 37.32
C ALA A 219 10.97 34.06 37.54
N SER A 220 10.63 33.95 38.81
CA SER A 220 9.42 33.39 39.39
C SER A 220 8.15 34.09 38.88
N LEU A 221 7.01 33.38 38.81
CA LEU A 221 5.72 33.94 39.22
C LEU A 221 4.64 32.85 39.34
N HIS A 222 4.10 32.78 40.55
CA HIS A 222 2.91 32.06 40.97
C HIS A 222 1.68 32.47 40.13
N PHE A 223 0.81 31.51 39.81
CA PHE A 223 -0.57 31.81 39.44
C PHE A 223 -1.53 30.97 40.27
N THR A 224 -2.09 31.61 41.28
CA THR A 224 -3.21 31.11 42.09
C THR A 224 -4.51 31.19 41.31
N SER A 225 -5.16 30.04 41.20
CA SER A 225 -6.58 29.84 40.90
C SER A 225 -7.51 30.87 41.57
N ARG A 226 -8.49 31.40 40.83
CA ARG A 226 -9.88 31.63 41.29
C ARG A 226 -10.83 32.22 40.24
N TYR A 227 -12.05 31.65 40.22
CA TYR A 227 -13.36 32.10 39.72
C TYR A 227 -13.53 32.30 38.20
N ALA A 228 -14.46 31.63 37.49
CA ALA A 228 -15.90 31.42 37.68
C ALA A 228 -16.71 32.73 37.72
N ILE A 229 -17.35 33.06 36.59
CA ILE A 229 -18.81 33.20 36.36
C ILE A 229 -19.03 32.87 34.88
#